data_AF-A0A238U988-F1
#
_entry.id   AF-A0A238U988-F1
#
_cell.length_a   1.000
_cell.length_b   1.000
_cell.length_c   1.000
_cell.angle_alpha   90.00
_cell.angle_beta   90.00
_cell.angle_gamma   90.00
#
_symmetry.space_group_name_H-M   'P 1'
#
loop_
_entity.id
_entity.type
_entity.pdbx_description
1 polymer ?
#
loop_
_entity_poly.entity_id
_entity_poly.type
_entity_poly.pdbx_seq_one_letter_code
_entity_poly.pdbx_strand_id
1 'polypeptide(L)'
;MRKIFIAVVSISFLVVGCKTENGSSNNNTTVEANNSEEKTTSSNTDDGSGDAICLLDKLSVRETPTAKGKWITSMSLGEKVYFTGEKHIDSVTKKDYFKVKLIDGKEGWSRAPFLAVNGKVGVMLKKTNTYKRPDLLTKTGEEFSPMDIIAVVGEQDDWVQVKGKRATGKYIEEVWIKSNNISNNSIDIATAKYAGIAMAKPTMTDRIKALQEVVGNSDLSESTFISLIKDKIRDYESKNVPVDVQDVKVDE
;
A
#
# COMPACT_ATOMS: atom_id res chain seq x y z
N MET A 1 4.61 41.81 -30.95
CA MET A 1 4.55 41.03 -32.21
C MET A 1 5.82 40.21 -32.36
N ARG A 2 5.70 38.89 -32.40
CA ARG A 2 6.44 37.94 -33.28
C ARG A 2 6.00 36.54 -32.87
N LYS A 3 5.02 36.00 -33.61
CA LYS A 3 4.56 34.61 -33.49
C LYS A 3 5.42 33.79 -34.44
N ILE A 4 6.18 32.83 -33.91
CA ILE A 4 6.93 31.86 -34.70
C ILE A 4 6.00 30.67 -34.91
N PHE A 5 5.58 30.45 -36.15
CA PHE A 5 4.87 29.26 -36.59
C PHE A 5 5.90 28.20 -36.96
N ILE A 6 5.94 27.09 -36.23
CA ILE A 6 6.70 25.90 -36.63
C ILE A 6 5.69 24.91 -37.21
N ALA A 7 5.76 24.72 -38.52
CA ALA A 7 5.02 23.69 -39.23
C ALA A 7 5.70 22.34 -39.02
N VAL A 8 5.00 21.37 -38.43
CA VAL A 8 5.47 19.99 -38.29
C VAL A 8 4.93 19.19 -39.47
N VAL A 9 5.82 18.87 -40.41
CA VAL A 9 5.58 17.95 -41.52
C VAL A 9 5.52 16.54 -40.96
N SER A 10 4.34 15.91 -41.03
CA SER A 10 4.11 14.53 -40.61
C SER A 10 4.45 13.58 -41.76
N ILE A 11 5.43 12.70 -41.57
CA ILE A 11 5.77 11.62 -42.50
C ILE A 11 5.13 10.34 -41.96
N SER A 12 4.04 9.92 -42.60
CA SER A 12 3.38 8.64 -42.35
C SER A 12 4.11 7.52 -43.10
N PHE A 13 4.67 6.56 -42.37
CA PHE A 13 5.09 5.28 -42.94
C PHE A 13 3.94 4.29 -42.86
N LEU A 14 3.36 3.96 -44.01
CA LEU A 14 2.52 2.78 -44.21
C LEU A 14 3.44 1.61 -44.54
N VAL A 15 3.37 0.54 -43.74
CA VAL A 15 3.88 -0.78 -44.16
C VAL A 15 2.72 -1.76 -44.11
N VAL A 16 2.40 -2.25 -45.30
CA VAL A 16 1.44 -3.32 -45.60
C VAL A 16 2.13 -4.67 -45.35
N GLY A 17 1.43 -5.62 -44.73
CA GLY A 17 1.85 -7.01 -44.60
C GLY A 17 0.66 -7.97 -44.68
N CYS A 18 0.60 -8.73 -45.78
CA CYS A 18 -0.40 -9.75 -46.16
C CYS A 18 -0.50 -10.91 -45.15
N LYS A 19 -1.69 -11.37 -44.78
CA LYS A 19 -2.55 -12.40 -45.42
C LYS A 19 -1.89 -13.77 -45.59
N THR A 20 -2.39 -14.77 -44.86
CA THR A 20 -2.52 -16.15 -45.35
C THR A 20 -3.76 -16.81 -44.72
N GLU A 21 -4.61 -17.36 -45.59
CA GLU A 21 -5.83 -18.13 -45.30
C GLU A 21 -5.56 -19.64 -45.44
N ASN A 22 -6.41 -20.41 -44.75
CA ASN A 22 -6.94 -21.74 -45.08
C ASN A 22 -6.11 -23.02 -44.83
N GLY A 23 -6.77 -23.94 -44.12
CA GLY A 23 -6.40 -25.34 -44.00
C GLY A 23 -7.29 -26.12 -43.02
N SER A 24 -8.53 -26.38 -43.42
CA SER A 24 -9.52 -27.24 -42.74
C SER A 24 -9.10 -28.71 -42.76
N SER A 25 -9.30 -29.45 -41.66
CA SER A 25 -9.71 -30.86 -41.71
C SER A 25 -10.30 -31.34 -40.37
N ASN A 26 -11.52 -31.87 -40.44
CA ASN A 26 -12.24 -32.58 -39.39
C ASN A 26 -11.72 -34.02 -39.20
N ASN A 27 -11.73 -34.55 -37.97
CA ASN A 27 -12.71 -35.58 -37.54
C ASN A 27 -12.31 -36.30 -36.23
N ASN A 28 -13.29 -36.33 -35.33
CA ASN A 28 -13.74 -37.41 -34.44
C ASN A 28 -12.81 -38.06 -33.40
N THR A 29 -13.08 -37.66 -32.15
CA THR A 29 -13.51 -38.47 -31.00
C THR A 29 -12.85 -39.83 -30.76
N THR A 30 -12.05 -39.86 -29.68
CA THR A 30 -12.07 -40.94 -28.69
C THR A 30 -11.91 -40.33 -27.30
N VAL A 31 -12.88 -40.62 -26.44
CA VAL A 31 -12.93 -40.28 -25.03
C VAL A 31 -12.06 -41.29 -24.29
N GLU A 32 -11.00 -40.83 -23.62
CA GLU A 32 -10.44 -41.53 -22.46
C GLU A 32 -10.19 -40.53 -21.35
N ALA A 33 -10.77 -40.84 -20.20
CA ALA A 33 -10.75 -40.07 -18.98
C ALA A 33 -9.34 -39.98 -18.41
N ASN A 34 -8.92 -38.77 -18.02
CA ASN A 34 -7.87 -38.62 -17.02
C ASN A 34 -8.09 -37.36 -16.18
N ASN A 35 -7.91 -37.57 -14.88
CA ASN A 35 -8.09 -36.67 -13.75
C ASN A 35 -7.79 -35.19 -14.05
N SER A 36 -8.78 -34.35 -13.77
CA SER A 36 -8.62 -32.90 -13.65
C SER A 36 -7.84 -32.57 -12.37
N GLU A 37 -6.52 -32.49 -12.51
CA GLU A 37 -5.74 -31.57 -11.67
C GLU A 37 -5.98 -30.16 -12.20
N GLU A 38 -6.60 -29.32 -11.36
CA GLU A 38 -6.75 -27.89 -11.57
C GLU A 38 -5.38 -27.24 -11.65
N LYS A 39 -4.80 -27.26 -12.85
CA LYS A 39 -3.67 -26.41 -13.21
C LYS A 39 -4.25 -25.01 -13.44
N THR A 40 -4.21 -24.19 -12.40
CA THR A 40 -4.41 -22.74 -12.49
C THR A 40 -3.46 -22.19 -13.55
N THR A 41 -3.98 -22.11 -14.76
CA THR A 41 -3.30 -21.50 -15.89
C THR A 41 -3.52 -20.02 -15.71
N SER A 42 -2.56 -19.35 -15.08
CA SER A 42 -2.42 -17.90 -15.17
C SER A 42 -2.26 -17.56 -16.65
N SER A 43 -3.36 -17.22 -17.30
CA SER A 43 -3.34 -16.49 -18.55
C SER A 43 -2.68 -15.16 -18.25
N ASN A 44 -1.42 -15.00 -18.65
CA ASN A 44 -0.79 -13.70 -18.79
C ASN A 44 -1.49 -12.97 -19.93
N THR A 45 -2.65 -12.40 -19.67
CA THR A 45 -3.14 -11.23 -20.37
C THR A 45 -2.42 -10.03 -19.76
N ASP A 46 -1.62 -9.33 -20.55
CA ASP A 46 -0.99 -8.06 -20.18
C ASP A 46 -2.06 -6.95 -20.14
N ASP A 47 -3.11 -7.14 -19.35
CA ASP A 47 -4.20 -6.19 -19.14
C ASP A 47 -3.89 -5.20 -18.01
N GLY A 48 -2.68 -5.31 -17.42
CA GLY A 48 -2.22 -4.48 -16.31
C GLY A 48 -2.94 -4.74 -14.98
N SER A 49 -3.74 -5.81 -14.88
CA SER A 49 -4.36 -6.24 -13.63
C SER A 49 -3.34 -6.97 -12.73
N GLY A 50 -3.67 -7.09 -11.44
CA GLY A 50 -2.79 -7.74 -10.46
C GLY A 50 -3.08 -7.33 -9.02
N ASP A 51 -2.23 -7.76 -8.10
CA ASP A 51 -2.36 -7.38 -6.69
C ASP A 51 -2.05 -5.88 -6.50
N ALA A 52 -2.70 -5.24 -5.54
CA ALA A 52 -2.38 -3.88 -5.11
C ALA A 52 -2.44 -3.77 -3.59
N ILE A 53 -1.54 -2.97 -3.01
CA ILE A 53 -1.51 -2.72 -1.56
C ILE A 53 -2.12 -1.35 -1.26
N CYS A 54 -3.06 -1.31 -0.33
CA CYS A 54 -3.65 -0.08 0.17
C CYS A 54 -2.66 0.65 1.10
N LEU A 55 -2.36 1.91 0.79
CA LEU A 55 -1.40 2.74 1.52
C LEU A 55 -2.07 3.81 2.41
N LEU A 56 -3.40 3.73 2.58
CA LEU A 56 -4.15 4.67 3.41
C LEU A 56 -5.28 3.96 4.16
N ASP A 57 -5.33 4.15 5.48
CA ASP A 57 -6.41 3.59 6.28
C ASP A 57 -7.76 4.25 5.93
N LYS A 58 -8.83 3.44 5.88
CA LYS A 58 -10.19 3.85 5.49
C LYS A 58 -10.26 4.43 4.08
N LEU A 59 -9.41 3.97 3.16
CA LEU A 59 -9.46 4.39 1.76
C LEU A 59 -10.79 3.97 1.13
N SER A 60 -11.57 4.94 0.66
CA SER A 60 -12.93 4.67 0.15
C SER A 60 -12.94 3.89 -1.15
N VAL A 61 -13.86 2.91 -1.24
CA VAL A 61 -14.28 2.22 -2.47
C VAL A 61 -15.68 2.70 -2.82
N ARG A 62 -15.88 3.16 -4.06
CA ARG A 62 -17.13 3.80 -4.52
C ARG A 62 -17.66 3.17 -5.80
N GLU A 63 -18.95 3.28 -6.04
CA GLU A 63 -19.59 2.73 -7.26
C GLU A 63 -19.10 3.41 -8.55
N THR A 64 -18.72 4.69 -8.48
CA THR A 64 -18.20 5.46 -9.62
C THR A 64 -16.86 6.13 -9.30
N PRO A 65 -16.00 6.38 -10.31
CA PRO A 65 -14.66 6.96 -10.12
C PRO A 65 -14.69 8.47 -9.90
N THR A 66 -15.49 8.93 -8.94
CA THR A 66 -15.63 10.34 -8.59
C THR A 66 -15.71 10.49 -7.08
N ALA A 67 -15.38 11.68 -6.54
CA ALA A 67 -15.49 11.93 -5.10
C ALA A 67 -16.93 11.87 -4.58
N LYS A 68 -17.92 12.09 -5.45
CA LYS A 68 -19.35 12.06 -5.13
C LYS A 68 -20.00 10.69 -5.38
N GLY A 69 -19.25 9.71 -5.90
CA GLY A 69 -19.77 8.36 -6.12
C GLY A 69 -20.28 7.74 -4.83
N LYS A 70 -21.35 6.94 -4.92
CA LYS A 70 -21.92 6.25 -3.76
C LYS A 70 -20.87 5.38 -3.09
N TRP A 71 -20.78 5.48 -1.77
CA TRP A 71 -19.84 4.70 -0.97
C TRP A 71 -20.28 3.24 -0.90
N ILE A 72 -19.35 2.32 -1.12
CA ILE A 72 -19.56 0.87 -1.01
C ILE A 72 -18.94 0.37 0.29
N THR A 73 -17.65 0.63 0.45
CA THR A 73 -16.85 0.17 1.58
C THR A 73 -15.54 0.96 1.69
N SER A 74 -14.62 0.52 2.56
CA SER A 74 -13.28 1.09 2.70
C SER A 74 -12.23 0.01 2.90
N MET A 75 -11.04 0.22 2.32
CA MET A 75 -9.87 -0.62 2.56
C MET A 75 -9.10 -0.16 3.79
N SER A 76 -8.41 -1.09 4.43
CA SER A 76 -7.47 -0.86 5.52
C SER A 76 -6.06 -0.56 5.00
N LEU A 77 -5.26 0.18 5.78
CA LEU A 77 -3.82 0.29 5.52
C LEU A 77 -3.15 -1.09 5.52
N GLY A 78 -2.35 -1.38 4.51
CA GLY A 78 -1.65 -2.66 4.31
C GLY A 78 -2.52 -3.77 3.72
N GLU A 79 -3.80 -3.52 3.47
CA GLU A 79 -4.70 -4.52 2.85
C GLU A 79 -4.28 -4.78 1.41
N LYS A 80 -4.21 -6.07 1.06
CA LYS A 80 -4.01 -6.53 -0.30
C LYS A 80 -5.36 -6.67 -1.00
N VAL A 81 -5.51 -6.03 -2.15
CA VAL A 81 -6.70 -6.09 -3.01
C VAL A 81 -6.31 -6.45 -4.43
N TYR A 82 -7.28 -6.83 -5.26
CA TYR A 82 -7.05 -7.07 -6.68
C TYR A 82 -7.34 -5.81 -7.49
N PHE A 83 -6.36 -5.28 -8.19
CA PHE A 83 -6.54 -4.25 -9.21
C PHE A 83 -6.97 -4.90 -10.53
N THR A 84 -8.09 -4.43 -11.08
CA THR A 84 -8.73 -5.04 -12.26
C THR A 84 -8.11 -4.64 -13.60
N GLY A 85 -7.13 -3.73 -13.62
CA GLY A 85 -6.60 -3.11 -14.85
C GLY A 85 -7.34 -1.83 -15.27
N GLU A 86 -8.59 -1.63 -14.82
CA GLU A 86 -9.39 -0.46 -15.20
C GLU A 86 -8.95 0.84 -14.49
N LYS A 87 -8.71 1.88 -15.29
CA LYS A 87 -8.24 3.21 -14.84
C LYS A 87 -9.20 4.30 -15.29
N HIS A 88 -9.39 5.32 -14.46
CA HIS A 88 -10.19 6.49 -14.81
C HIS A 88 -9.58 7.77 -14.25
N ILE A 89 -9.64 8.85 -15.02
CA ILE A 89 -9.28 10.20 -14.58
C ILE A 89 -10.54 11.04 -14.56
N ASP A 90 -10.96 11.46 -13.36
CA ASP A 90 -12.14 12.31 -13.20
C ASP A 90 -11.95 13.63 -13.97
N SER A 91 -12.84 13.93 -14.90
CA SER A 91 -12.67 15.03 -15.86
C SER A 91 -12.67 16.42 -15.20
N VAL A 92 -13.29 16.56 -14.02
CA VAL A 92 -13.44 17.82 -13.29
C VAL A 92 -12.26 18.05 -12.34
N THR A 93 -11.98 17.07 -11.50
CA THR A 93 -10.99 17.15 -10.42
C THR A 93 -9.60 16.66 -10.83
N LYS A 94 -9.48 16.06 -12.03
CA LYS A 94 -8.25 15.44 -12.56
C LYS A 94 -7.66 14.39 -11.63
N LYS A 95 -8.55 13.74 -10.87
CA LYS A 95 -8.22 12.74 -9.88
C LYS A 95 -8.21 11.36 -10.54
N ASP A 96 -7.11 10.65 -10.38
CA ASP A 96 -6.99 9.28 -10.86
C ASP A 96 -7.67 8.27 -9.91
N TYR A 97 -8.30 7.27 -10.51
CA TYR A 97 -8.98 6.16 -9.86
C TYR A 97 -8.61 4.84 -10.51
N PHE A 98 -8.51 3.81 -9.68
CA PHE A 98 -8.38 2.41 -10.06
C PHE A 98 -9.61 1.66 -9.59
N LYS A 99 -10.09 0.73 -10.42
CA LYS A 99 -11.13 -0.20 -10.02
C LYS A 99 -10.49 -1.42 -9.37
N VAL A 100 -10.94 -1.73 -8.15
CA VAL A 100 -10.38 -2.77 -7.29
C VAL A 100 -11.47 -3.71 -6.81
N LYS A 101 -11.08 -4.97 -6.55
CA LYS A 101 -11.90 -6.00 -5.95
C LYS A 101 -11.27 -6.47 -4.63
N LEU A 102 -12.06 -6.47 -3.57
CA LEU A 102 -11.66 -6.87 -2.23
C LEU A 102 -11.83 -8.38 -2.04
N ILE A 103 -11.23 -8.92 -0.98
CA ILE A 103 -11.27 -10.36 -0.67
C ILE A 103 -12.68 -10.88 -0.37
N ASP A 104 -13.57 -10.01 0.10
CA ASP A 104 -14.99 -10.32 0.33
C ASP A 104 -15.84 -10.25 -0.96
N GLY A 105 -15.20 -10.02 -2.11
CA GLY A 105 -15.84 -9.94 -3.41
C GLY A 105 -16.42 -8.57 -3.77
N LYS A 106 -16.42 -7.58 -2.86
CA LYS A 106 -16.87 -6.22 -3.18
C LYS A 106 -15.93 -5.58 -4.19
N GLU A 107 -16.49 -4.86 -5.14
CA GLU A 107 -15.75 -4.21 -6.22
C GLU A 107 -16.16 -2.74 -6.37
N GLY A 108 -15.21 -1.87 -6.70
CA GLY A 108 -15.49 -0.47 -6.98
C GLY A 108 -14.23 0.35 -7.22
N TRP A 109 -14.39 1.67 -7.22
CA TRP A 109 -13.35 2.64 -7.57
C TRP A 109 -12.72 3.29 -6.33
N SER A 110 -11.40 3.34 -6.33
CA SER A 110 -10.60 3.97 -5.29
C SER A 110 -9.51 4.86 -5.88
N ARG A 111 -9.04 5.82 -5.09
CA ARG A 111 -8.05 6.81 -5.52
C ARG A 111 -6.70 6.15 -5.78
N ALA A 112 -6.23 6.21 -7.02
CA ALA A 112 -5.02 5.53 -7.48
C ALA A 112 -3.74 5.88 -6.69
N PRO A 113 -3.48 7.14 -6.26
CA PRO A 113 -2.24 7.47 -5.54
C PRO A 113 -2.06 6.77 -4.19
N PHE A 114 -3.12 6.16 -3.64
CA PHE A 114 -3.10 5.43 -2.37
C PHE A 114 -3.04 3.90 -2.56
N LEU A 115 -2.76 3.44 -3.78
CA LEU A 115 -2.64 2.03 -4.13
C LEU A 115 -1.26 1.78 -4.77
N ALA A 116 -0.53 0.82 -4.23
CA ALA A 116 0.70 0.30 -4.83
C ALA A 116 0.38 -0.97 -5.64
N VAL A 117 0.14 -0.80 -6.94
CA VAL A 117 -0.08 -1.91 -7.88
C VAL A 117 1.20 -2.75 -7.99
N ASN A 118 1.04 -4.07 -8.02
CA ASN A 118 2.07 -5.10 -8.00
C ASN A 118 3.02 -5.00 -6.80
N GLY A 119 2.59 -4.32 -5.73
CA GLY A 119 3.36 -4.18 -4.51
C GLY A 119 3.23 -5.40 -3.58
N LYS A 120 4.26 -5.64 -2.76
CA LYS A 120 4.21 -6.58 -1.64
C LYS A 120 4.16 -5.80 -0.34
N VAL A 121 3.18 -6.06 0.52
CA VAL A 121 3.09 -5.39 1.82
C VAL A 121 4.24 -5.83 2.73
N GLY A 122 4.76 -4.89 3.50
CA GLY A 122 5.75 -5.15 4.53
C GLY A 122 5.70 -4.10 5.63
N VAL A 123 6.39 -4.37 6.72
CA VAL A 123 6.49 -3.48 7.87
C VAL A 123 7.93 -3.34 8.33
N MET A 124 8.31 -2.13 8.70
CA MET A 124 9.66 -1.82 9.20
C MET A 124 9.90 -2.44 10.57
N LEU A 125 10.94 -3.25 10.69
CA LEU A 125 11.34 -3.85 11.97
C LEU A 125 12.08 -2.86 12.87
N LYS A 126 12.88 -1.98 12.25
CA LYS A 126 13.74 -0.98 12.92
C LYS A 126 13.68 0.35 12.20
N LYS A 127 14.31 1.37 12.76
CA LYS A 127 14.52 2.65 12.08
C LYS A 127 15.36 2.45 10.81
N THR A 128 14.94 3.04 9.68
CA THR A 128 15.58 2.82 8.36
C THR A 128 15.81 4.13 7.64
N ASN A 129 17.05 4.38 7.22
CA ASN A 129 17.40 5.51 6.36
C ASN A 129 16.78 5.36 4.97
N THR A 130 16.28 6.46 4.39
CA THR A 130 15.79 6.48 3.02
C THR A 130 16.81 7.10 2.05
N TYR A 131 16.75 6.69 0.79
CA TYR A 131 17.69 7.05 -0.25
C TYR A 131 16.95 7.41 -1.54
N LYS A 132 17.50 8.36 -2.32
CA LYS A 132 16.90 8.76 -3.61
C LYS A 132 17.14 7.72 -4.71
N ARG A 133 18.24 6.98 -4.61
CA ARG A 133 18.67 5.91 -5.52
C ARG A 133 19.19 4.72 -4.70
N PRO A 134 19.32 3.52 -5.28
CA PRO A 134 19.94 2.36 -4.61
C PRO A 134 21.46 2.55 -4.48
N ASP A 135 21.87 3.58 -3.76
CA ASP A 135 23.24 4.04 -3.60
C ASP A 135 23.39 4.75 -2.26
N LEU A 136 24.40 4.35 -1.48
CA LEU A 136 24.71 4.88 -0.16
C LEU A 136 24.99 6.39 -0.17
N LEU A 137 25.47 6.95 -1.29
CA LEU A 137 25.76 8.38 -1.45
C LEU A 137 24.49 9.24 -1.61
N THR A 138 23.33 8.61 -1.77
CA THR A 138 22.06 9.32 -1.97
C THR A 138 21.14 9.33 -0.76
N LYS A 139 21.74 9.08 0.42
CA LYS A 139 21.05 9.13 1.71
C LYS A 139 20.30 10.46 1.87
N THR A 140 19.06 10.36 2.30
CA THR A 140 18.21 11.49 2.66
C THR A 140 18.30 11.77 4.17
N GLY A 141 17.75 12.89 4.62
CA GLY A 141 17.61 13.20 6.05
C GLY A 141 16.39 12.55 6.71
N GLU A 142 15.72 11.64 6.00
CA GLU A 142 14.43 11.09 6.39
C GLU A 142 14.53 9.59 6.67
N GLU A 143 13.67 9.09 7.55
CA GLU A 143 13.74 7.72 8.04
C GLU A 143 12.35 7.16 8.27
N PHE A 144 12.17 5.88 7.91
CA PHE A 144 11.04 5.12 8.43
C PHE A 144 11.30 4.69 9.87
N SER A 145 10.23 4.61 10.65
CA SER A 145 10.22 4.12 12.04
C SER A 145 9.79 2.65 12.10
N PRO A 146 10.12 1.93 13.19
CA PRO A 146 9.51 0.63 13.45
C PRO A 146 7.98 0.71 13.35
N MET A 147 7.35 -0.34 12.84
CA MET A 147 5.91 -0.44 12.57
C MET A 147 5.38 0.45 11.42
N ASP A 148 6.22 1.22 10.72
CA ASP A 148 5.76 1.88 9.49
C ASP A 148 5.43 0.81 8.43
N ILE A 149 4.19 0.81 7.94
CA ILE A 149 3.70 -0.10 6.90
C ILE A 149 4.03 0.48 5.53
N ILE A 150 4.62 -0.35 4.68
CA ILE A 150 5.04 0.00 3.32
C ILE A 150 4.55 -1.05 2.32
N ALA A 151 4.66 -0.70 1.03
CA ALA A 151 4.61 -1.64 -0.08
C ALA A 151 5.97 -1.64 -0.79
N VAL A 152 6.59 -2.81 -0.93
CA VAL A 152 7.76 -3.01 -1.79
C VAL A 152 7.28 -3.05 -3.24
N VAL A 153 7.78 -2.15 -4.07
CA VAL A 153 7.37 -1.98 -5.48
C VAL A 153 8.49 -2.26 -6.47
N GLY A 154 9.71 -2.47 -6.00
CA GLY A 154 10.87 -2.81 -6.81
C GLY A 154 12.01 -3.33 -5.96
N GLU A 155 12.89 -4.12 -6.56
CA GLU A 155 14.05 -4.73 -5.90
C GLU A 155 15.27 -4.56 -6.81
N GLN A 156 16.42 -4.22 -6.23
CA GLN A 156 17.70 -4.13 -6.94
C GLN A 156 18.83 -4.47 -5.96
N ASP A 157 19.48 -5.62 -6.15
CA ASP A 157 20.52 -6.14 -5.25
C ASP A 157 20.04 -6.18 -3.79
N ASP A 158 20.71 -5.46 -2.88
CA ASP A 158 20.36 -5.36 -1.46
C ASP A 158 19.43 -4.16 -1.17
N TRP A 159 18.90 -3.53 -2.21
CA TRP A 159 17.98 -2.41 -2.14
C TRP A 159 16.58 -2.81 -2.55
N VAL A 160 15.61 -2.15 -1.93
CA VAL A 160 14.21 -2.20 -2.34
C VAL A 160 13.65 -0.81 -2.47
N GLN A 161 12.85 -0.60 -3.51
CA GLN A 161 12.04 0.59 -3.68
C GLN A 161 10.72 0.36 -2.96
N VAL A 162 10.35 1.29 -2.09
CA VAL A 162 9.14 1.19 -1.26
C VAL A 162 8.25 2.40 -1.44
N LYS A 163 6.94 2.16 -1.39
CA LYS A 163 5.90 3.17 -1.22
C LYS A 163 5.32 3.10 0.17
N GLY A 164 5.21 4.24 0.84
CA GLY A 164 4.57 4.28 2.16
C GLY A 164 4.59 5.67 2.76
N LYS A 165 3.92 5.80 3.90
CA LYS A 165 3.93 7.03 4.69
C LYS A 165 4.71 6.78 5.97
N ARG A 166 5.73 7.61 6.21
CA ARG A 166 6.49 7.61 7.47
C ARG A 166 5.63 8.13 8.62
N ALA A 167 5.89 7.69 9.85
CA ALA A 167 5.23 8.21 11.05
C ALA A 167 5.29 9.75 11.17
N THR A 168 6.42 10.36 10.80
CA THR A 168 6.64 11.83 10.81
C THR A 168 6.32 12.49 9.47
N GLY A 169 6.02 11.71 8.43
CA GLY A 169 5.79 12.18 7.07
C GLY A 169 4.36 12.65 6.85
N LYS A 170 4.19 13.65 5.97
CA LYS A 170 2.86 14.14 5.58
C LYS A 170 2.25 13.36 4.40
N TYR A 171 3.11 12.87 3.50
CA TYR A 171 2.70 12.28 2.24
C TYR A 171 3.18 10.82 2.12
N ILE A 172 2.57 10.09 1.20
CA ILE A 172 3.13 8.82 0.72
C ILE A 172 4.28 9.18 -0.20
N GLU A 173 5.40 8.51 0.00
CA GLU A 173 6.62 8.71 -0.77
C GLU A 173 7.08 7.41 -1.38
N GLU A 174 7.87 7.53 -2.44
CA GLU A 174 8.49 6.41 -3.13
C GLU A 174 10.01 6.60 -3.07
N VAL A 175 10.68 5.73 -2.31
CA VAL A 175 12.10 5.88 -1.95
C VAL A 175 12.79 4.52 -1.91
N TRP A 176 14.13 4.53 -1.89
CA TRP A 176 14.94 3.33 -1.74
C TRP A 176 15.38 3.13 -0.29
N ILE A 177 15.40 1.88 0.16
CA ILE A 177 15.92 1.45 1.47
C ILE A 177 16.70 0.14 1.31
N LYS A 178 17.47 -0.25 2.33
CA LYS A 178 18.06 -1.60 2.40
C LYS A 178 17.00 -2.64 2.73
N SER A 179 17.09 -3.81 2.09
CA SER A 179 16.07 -4.87 2.14
C SER A 179 15.97 -5.59 3.49
N ASN A 180 17.04 -5.59 4.29
CA ASN A 180 17.21 -6.43 5.47
C ASN A 180 16.38 -6.04 6.72
N ASN A 181 15.44 -5.09 6.59
CA ASN A 181 14.72 -4.52 7.73
C ASN A 181 13.19 -4.52 7.55
N ILE A 182 12.68 -5.47 6.77
CA ILE A 182 11.26 -5.58 6.43
C ILE A 182 10.76 -6.95 6.90
N SER A 183 9.68 -6.95 7.69
CA SER A 183 8.88 -8.15 7.93
C SER A 183 7.72 -8.19 6.95
N ASN A 184 7.48 -9.35 6.34
CA ASN A 184 6.30 -9.66 5.55
C ASN A 184 5.31 -10.57 6.32
N ASN A 185 5.55 -10.81 7.61
CA ASN A 185 4.67 -11.61 8.45
C ASN A 185 3.34 -10.86 8.67
N SER A 186 2.22 -11.54 8.40
CA SER A 186 0.89 -10.96 8.55
C SER A 186 0.57 -10.51 9.98
N ILE A 187 1.09 -11.21 10.99
CA ILE A 187 0.92 -10.87 12.41
C ILE A 187 1.65 -9.58 12.75
N ASP A 188 2.85 -9.39 12.22
CA ASP A 188 3.62 -8.14 12.39
C ASP A 188 2.92 -6.94 11.72
N ILE A 189 2.43 -7.14 10.49
CA ILE A 189 1.70 -6.10 9.75
C ILE A 189 0.40 -5.73 10.48
N ALA A 190 -0.36 -6.71 10.96
CA ALA A 190 -1.58 -6.49 11.73
C ALA A 190 -1.28 -5.75 13.04
N THR A 191 -0.29 -6.21 13.80
CA THR A 191 0.14 -5.58 15.05
C THR A 191 0.53 -4.12 14.85
N ALA A 192 1.34 -3.84 13.82
CA ALA A 192 1.74 -2.49 13.47
C ALA A 192 0.56 -1.57 13.13
N LYS A 193 -0.41 -2.07 12.34
CA LYS A 193 -1.63 -1.33 12.00
C LYS A 193 -2.42 -0.97 13.27
N TYR A 194 -2.72 -1.95 14.10
CA TYR A 194 -3.55 -1.72 15.29
C TYR A 194 -2.83 -0.88 16.35
N ALA A 195 -1.52 -1.07 16.54
CA ALA A 195 -0.71 -0.21 17.38
C ALA A 195 -0.68 1.24 16.87
N GLY A 196 -0.57 1.44 15.55
CA GLY A 196 -0.66 2.76 14.92
C GLY A 196 -1.99 3.47 15.23
N ILE A 197 -3.11 2.75 15.10
CA ILE A 197 -4.45 3.26 15.45
C ILE A 197 -4.54 3.59 16.95
N ALA A 198 -3.99 2.74 17.80
CA ALA A 198 -3.97 2.94 19.25
C ALA A 198 -3.13 4.18 19.65
N MET A 199 -1.94 4.35 19.08
CA MET A 199 -1.08 5.51 19.32
C MET A 199 -1.68 6.83 18.81
N ALA A 200 -2.57 6.77 17.81
CA ALA A 200 -3.25 7.95 17.27
C ALA A 200 -4.44 8.42 18.12
N LYS A 201 -4.79 7.73 19.22
CA LYS A 201 -5.88 8.16 20.11
C LYS A 201 -5.61 9.55 20.70
N PRO A 202 -6.65 10.35 21.01
CA PRO A 202 -6.46 11.74 21.41
C PRO A 202 -5.74 11.90 22.75
N THR A 203 -6.09 11.09 23.75
CA THR A 203 -5.56 11.21 25.11
C THR A 203 -4.53 10.13 25.41
N MET A 204 -3.62 10.41 26.36
CA MET A 204 -2.61 9.43 26.78
C MET A 204 -3.27 8.18 27.39
N THR A 205 -4.31 8.38 28.21
CA THR A 205 -5.09 7.29 28.80
C THR A 205 -5.72 6.38 27.74
N ASP A 206 -6.32 6.96 26.69
CA ASP A 206 -6.92 6.17 25.60
C ASP A 206 -5.86 5.41 24.79
N ARG A 207 -4.68 6.02 24.59
CA ARG A 207 -3.54 5.36 23.94
C ARG A 207 -3.08 4.15 24.73
N ILE A 208 -2.87 4.30 26.04
CA ILE A 208 -2.44 3.23 26.94
C ILE A 208 -3.45 2.08 26.88
N LYS A 209 -4.74 2.36 27.09
CA LYS A 209 -5.79 1.35 27.06
C LYS A 209 -5.83 0.61 25.72
N ALA A 210 -5.82 1.34 24.60
CA ALA A 210 -5.86 0.73 23.28
C ALA A 210 -4.59 -0.10 22.97
N LEU A 211 -3.41 0.31 23.43
CA LEU A 211 -2.19 -0.49 23.27
C LEU A 211 -2.19 -1.74 24.16
N GLN A 212 -2.77 -1.67 25.35
CA GLN A 212 -2.97 -2.84 26.22
C GLN A 212 -3.90 -3.86 25.54
N GLU A 213 -4.96 -3.41 24.85
CA GLU A 213 -5.83 -4.28 24.04
C GLU A 213 -5.06 -4.97 22.90
N VAL A 214 -4.13 -4.27 22.23
CA VAL A 214 -3.26 -4.86 21.20
C VAL A 214 -2.34 -5.94 21.79
N VAL A 215 -1.69 -5.66 22.92
CA VAL A 215 -0.79 -6.62 23.59
C VAL A 215 -1.54 -7.82 24.18
N GLY A 216 -2.77 -7.61 24.63
CA GLY A 216 -3.63 -8.65 25.20
C GLY A 216 -4.32 -9.53 24.16
N ASN A 217 -4.19 -9.23 22.86
CA ASN A 217 -4.80 -10.00 21.80
C ASN A 217 -3.96 -11.25 21.47
N SER A 218 -4.55 -12.45 21.63
CA SER A 218 -3.89 -13.73 21.37
C SER A 218 -3.41 -13.88 19.93
N ASP A 219 -4.16 -13.36 18.96
CA ASP A 219 -3.87 -13.49 17.53
C ASP A 219 -2.65 -12.63 17.11
N LEU A 220 -2.28 -11.66 17.96
CA LEU A 220 -1.15 -10.75 17.75
C LEU A 220 0.07 -11.10 18.60
N SER A 221 -0.06 -12.07 19.51
CA SER A 221 0.92 -12.35 20.57
C SER A 221 2.30 -12.77 20.08
N GLU A 222 2.37 -13.36 18.88
CA GLU A 222 3.62 -13.77 18.23
C GLU A 222 4.35 -12.64 17.50
N SER A 223 3.78 -11.42 17.46
CA SER A 223 4.45 -10.32 16.77
C SER A 223 5.77 -9.94 17.43
N THR A 224 6.74 -9.67 16.57
CA THR A 224 8.04 -9.12 16.96
C THR A 224 7.93 -7.74 17.64
N PHE A 225 6.81 -7.03 17.44
CA PHE A 225 6.58 -5.69 18.01
C PHE A 225 5.99 -5.69 19.42
N ILE A 226 5.59 -6.84 19.99
CA ILE A 226 4.95 -6.87 21.32
C ILE A 226 5.82 -6.23 22.40
N SER A 227 7.13 -6.51 22.41
CA SER A 227 8.04 -5.87 23.38
C SER A 227 8.10 -4.36 23.20
N LEU A 228 8.21 -3.90 21.96
CA LEU A 228 8.25 -2.48 21.63
C LEU A 228 6.98 -1.75 22.09
N ILE A 229 5.82 -2.38 21.92
CA ILE A 229 4.54 -1.82 22.37
C ILE A 229 4.47 -1.76 23.91
N LYS A 230 4.94 -2.80 24.61
CA LYS A 230 5.02 -2.79 26.09
C LYS A 230 5.94 -1.68 26.61
N ASP A 231 7.09 -1.45 25.95
CA ASP A 231 7.96 -0.32 26.27
C ASP A 231 7.24 1.01 26.07
N LYS A 232 6.46 1.13 24.99
CA LYS A 232 5.69 2.34 24.69
C LYS A 232 4.57 2.61 25.70
N ILE A 233 3.91 1.57 26.19
CA ILE A 233 2.91 1.67 27.27
C ILE A 233 3.56 2.23 28.53
N ARG A 234 4.70 1.67 28.96
CA ARG A 234 5.45 2.15 30.13
C ARG A 234 5.88 3.62 29.99
N ASP A 235 6.36 4.00 28.80
CA ASP A 235 6.70 5.40 28.47
C ASP A 235 5.48 6.32 28.63
N TYR A 236 4.31 5.90 28.16
CA TYR A 236 3.08 6.68 28.30
C TYR A 236 2.59 6.76 29.75
N GLU A 237 2.62 5.65 30.49
CA GLU A 237 2.23 5.61 31.92
C GLU A 237 3.09 6.58 32.76
N SER A 238 4.41 6.57 32.56
CA SER A 238 5.32 7.48 33.28
C SER A 238 5.10 8.97 32.97
N LYS A 239 4.54 9.30 31.80
CA LYS A 239 4.22 10.67 31.38
C LYS A 239 2.79 11.08 31.71
N ASN A 240 1.93 10.13 32.10
CA ASN A 240 0.52 10.34 32.40
C ASN A 240 0.30 10.56 33.91
N VAL A 241 1.13 11.39 34.54
CA VAL A 241 1.02 11.71 35.97
C VAL A 241 0.19 13.00 36.11
N PRO A 242 -0.76 13.07 37.07
CA PRO A 242 -1.45 14.31 37.39
C PRO A 242 -0.43 15.39 37.75
N VAL A 243 -0.54 16.59 37.17
CA VAL A 243 0.25 17.74 37.61
C VAL A 243 -0.21 18.08 39.02
N ASP A 244 0.67 17.90 40.00
CA ASP A 244 0.39 18.29 41.38
C ASP A 244 0.30 19.83 41.44
N VAL A 245 -0.87 20.35 41.79
CA VAL A 245 -1.18 21.79 41.78
C VAL A 245 -0.55 22.50 42.98
N GLN A 246 0.20 21.80 43.84
CA GLN A 246 0.82 22.37 45.04
C GLN A 246 2.13 23.15 44.80
N ASP A 247 2.74 23.08 43.61
CA ASP A 247 4.00 23.79 43.31
C ASP A 247 3.84 25.17 42.64
N VAL A 248 2.61 25.66 42.44
CA VAL A 248 2.39 27.06 42.04
C VAL A 248 2.18 27.90 43.30
N LYS A 249 3.26 28.10 44.08
CA LYS A 249 3.33 29.27 44.95
C LYS A 249 3.51 30.49 44.06
N VAL A 250 2.41 31.19 43.81
CA VAL A 250 2.46 32.58 43.35
C VAL A 250 2.92 33.37 44.56
N ASP A 251 4.20 33.72 44.61
CA ASP A 251 4.68 34.72 45.55
C ASP A 251 4.05 36.06 45.14
N GLU A 252 3.20 36.62 46.01
CA GLU A 252 2.63 37.98 45.93
C GLU A 252 3.67 39.06 46.26
#